data_AF-A0A957E7D0-F1
#
_entry.id   AF-A0A957E7D0-F1
#
_cell.length_a   1.000
_cell.length_b   1.000
_cell.length_c   1.000
_cell.angle_alpha   90.00
_cell.angle_beta   90.00
_cell.angle_gamma   90.00
#
_symmetry.space_group_name_H-M   'P 1'
#
loop_
_entity.id
_entity.type
_entity.pdbx_description
1 polymer ?
#
loop_
_entity_poly.entity_id
_entity_poly.type
_entity_poly.pdbx_seq_one_letter_code
_entity_poly.pdbx_strand_id
1 'polypeptide(L)'
;MRGFLAVFVIALMVTAVSIPWIMRFAYSIGFVDDPADRKLHRQSMPLLGGISIIFGAIGTLLLAVWLIYGYMPRTIAGVVLASFVVALIGLVDDRYGLPAWAKLG
;
A
#
# COMPACT_ATOMS: atom_id res chain seq x y z
N MET A 1 -12.49 8.60 -21.23
CA MET A 1 -11.38 9.47 -20.76
C MET A 1 -11.72 10.29 -19.51
N ARG A 2 -12.81 11.07 -19.48
CA ARG A 2 -13.17 11.92 -18.32
C ARG A 2 -13.34 11.16 -17.00
N GLY A 3 -14.00 9.98 -17.01
CA GLY A 3 -14.16 9.15 -15.81
C GLY A 3 -12.84 8.62 -15.23
N PHE A 4 -11.90 8.21 -16.08
CA PHE A 4 -10.58 7.72 -15.64
C PHE A 4 -9.75 8.82 -14.98
N LEU A 5 -9.84 10.06 -15.47
CA LEU A 5 -9.16 11.21 -14.85
C LEU A 5 -9.71 11.49 -13.45
N ALA A 6 -11.04 11.45 -13.28
CA ALA A 6 -11.67 11.64 -11.97
C ALA A 6 -11.23 10.54 -10.98
N VAL A 7 -11.22 9.28 -11.42
CA VAL A 7 -10.73 8.15 -10.59
C VAL A 7 -9.27 8.33 -10.21
N PHE A 8 -8.41 8.75 -11.15
CA PHE A 8 -7.00 9.02 -10.88
C PHE A 8 -6.81 10.14 -9.84
N VAL A 9 -7.51 11.26 -9.99
CA VAL A 9 -7.43 12.39 -9.05
C VAL A 9 -7.91 11.98 -7.66
N ILE A 10 -9.02 11.23 -7.59
CA ILE A 10 -9.51 10.70 -6.32
C ILE A 10 -8.47 9.77 -5.69
N ALA A 11 -7.82 8.91 -6.49
CA ALA A 11 -6.82 7.96 -5.98
C ALA A 11 -5.62 8.68 -5.39
N LEU A 12 -5.14 9.70 -6.09
CA LEU A 12 -4.04 10.53 -5.66
C LEU A 12 -4.39 11.26 -4.37
N MET A 13 -5.59 11.87 -4.28
CA MET A 13 -6.05 12.57 -3.08
C MET A 13 -6.21 11.64 -1.88
N VAL A 14 -6.91 10.50 -2.05
CA VAL A 14 -7.10 9.52 -0.98
C VAL A 14 -5.75 9.02 -0.47
N THR A 15 -4.83 8.65 -1.37
CA THR A 15 -3.51 8.17 -0.99
C THR A 15 -2.72 9.24 -0.24
N ALA A 16 -2.65 10.46 -0.79
CA ALA A 16 -1.92 11.57 -0.18
C ALA A 16 -2.46 11.92 1.21
N VAL A 17 -3.78 11.91 1.39
CA VAL A 17 -4.41 12.16 2.70
C VAL A 17 -4.19 11.01 3.68
N SER A 18 -4.15 9.75 3.21
CA SER A 18 -3.96 8.58 4.07
C SER A 18 -2.54 8.47 4.66
N ILE A 19 -1.53 8.87 3.87
CA ILE A 19 -0.11 8.78 4.23
C ILE A 19 0.21 9.33 5.64
N PRO A 20 -0.16 10.58 6.03
CA PRO A 20 0.17 11.10 7.36
C PRO A 20 -0.46 10.29 8.52
N TRP A 21 -1.67 9.74 8.34
CA TRP A 21 -2.32 8.93 9.36
C TRP A 21 -1.62 7.59 9.54
N ILE A 22 -1.24 6.95 8.43
CA ILE A 22 -0.56 5.66 8.46
C ILE A 22 0.87 5.79 8.97
N MET A 23 1.57 6.88 8.64
CA MET A 23 2.87 7.18 9.25
C MET A 23 2.76 7.34 10.76
N ARG A 24 1.78 8.12 11.26
CA ARG A 24 1.55 8.25 12.70
C ARG A 24 1.22 6.90 13.37
N PHE A 25 0.40 6.09 12.71
CA PHE A 25 0.08 4.75 13.18
C PHE A 25 1.35 3.87 13.25
N ALA A 26 2.18 3.87 12.21
CA ALA A 26 3.45 3.15 12.16
C ALA A 26 4.38 3.50 13.33
N TYR A 27 4.54 4.80 13.59
CA TYR A 27 5.29 5.29 14.75
C TYR A 27 4.67 4.83 16.07
N SER A 28 3.34 4.85 16.19
CA SER A 28 2.65 4.47 17.43
C SER A 28 2.77 2.97 17.77
N ILE A 29 2.84 2.10 16.76
CA ILE A 29 2.99 0.65 16.96
C ILE A 29 4.46 0.18 16.90
N GLY A 30 5.41 1.12 16.77
CA GLY A 30 6.84 0.81 16.67
C GLY A 30 7.24 0.08 15.39
N PHE A 31 6.43 0.14 14.33
CA PHE A 31 6.71 -0.50 13.04
C PHE A 31 7.56 0.44 12.16
N VAL A 32 8.75 0.70 12.68
CA VAL A 32 9.73 1.64 12.13
C VAL A 32 11.05 0.91 11.89
N ASP A 33 11.77 1.38 10.89
CA ASP A 33 13.12 0.97 10.57
C ASP A 33 14.11 1.93 11.20
N ASP A 34 14.84 1.44 12.20
CA ASP A 34 15.84 2.23 12.92
C ASP A 34 17.16 2.34 12.14
N PRO A 35 17.93 3.42 12.37
CA PRO A 35 19.26 3.57 11.76
C PRO A 35 20.18 2.40 12.14
N ALA A 36 20.90 1.88 11.16
CA ALA A 36 21.94 0.86 11.35
C ALA A 36 23.18 1.24 10.53
N ASP A 37 24.35 0.67 10.82
CA ASP A 37 25.63 0.99 10.15
C ASP A 37 25.61 0.88 8.62
N ARG A 38 24.66 0.12 8.07
CA ARG A 38 24.48 -0.06 6.62
C ARG A 38 23.41 0.85 5.99
N LYS A 39 22.74 1.70 6.78
CA LYS A 39 21.60 2.51 6.33
C LYS A 39 21.96 4.00 6.32
N LEU A 40 21.58 4.70 5.25
CA LEU A 40 21.90 6.12 5.03
C LEU A 40 21.01 7.07 5.85
N HIS A 41 19.85 6.60 6.34
CA HIS A 41 18.94 7.43 7.14
C HIS A 41 19.41 7.50 8.59
N ARG A 42 19.40 8.72 9.16
CA ARG A 42 19.75 8.98 10.57
C ARG A 42 18.54 9.01 11.50
N GLN A 43 17.35 8.78 10.97
CA GLN A 43 16.07 8.87 11.67
C GLN A 43 15.30 7.56 11.45
N SER A 44 14.45 7.18 12.41
CA SER A 44 13.58 6.02 12.26
C SER A 44 12.54 6.27 11.16
N MET A 45 12.52 5.42 10.14
CA MET A 45 11.60 5.55 8.99
C MET A 45 10.43 4.57 9.12
N PRO A 46 9.17 4.98 8.88
CA PRO A 46 8.04 4.07 9.01
C PRO A 46 8.03 3.03 7.87
N LEU A 47 7.98 1.75 8.24
CA LEU A 47 7.94 0.63 7.27
C LEU A 47 6.55 0.45 6.63
N LEU A 48 5.51 1.11 7.15
CA LEU A 48 4.12 0.98 6.65
C LEU A 48 3.79 1.90 5.45
N GLY A 49 4.80 2.50 4.80
CA GLY A 49 4.57 3.36 3.63
C GLY A 49 3.82 2.61 2.51
N GLY A 50 4.22 1.36 2.22
CA GLY A 50 3.58 0.51 1.21
C GLY A 50 2.11 0.21 1.52
N ILE A 51 1.77 0.02 2.80
CA ILE A 51 0.38 -0.19 3.23
C ILE A 51 -0.50 1.01 2.85
N SER A 52 0.03 2.24 2.96
CA SER A 52 -0.69 3.46 2.57
C SER A 52 -1.09 3.46 1.10
N ILE A 53 -0.18 3.03 0.24
CA ILE A 53 -0.41 2.96 -1.21
C ILE A 53 -1.45 1.89 -1.52
N ILE A 54 -1.39 0.72 -0.87
CA ILE A 54 -2.33 -0.37 -1.08
C ILE A 54 -3.75 0.03 -0.65
N PHE A 55 -3.91 0.66 0.52
CA PHE A 55 -5.22 1.15 0.97
C PHE A 55 -5.78 2.24 0.03
N GLY A 56 -4.95 3.18 -0.40
CA GLY A 56 -5.36 4.22 -1.35
C GLY A 56 -5.76 3.64 -2.72
N ALA A 57 -5.00 2.69 -3.23
CA ALA A 57 -5.25 2.02 -4.50
C ALA A 57 -6.51 1.14 -4.46
N ILE A 58 -6.66 0.28 -3.44
CA ILE A 58 -7.84 -0.59 -3.29
C ILE A 58 -9.08 0.25 -3.02
N GLY A 59 -9.03 1.21 -2.10
CA GLY A 59 -10.17 2.07 -1.77
C GLY A 59 -10.68 2.82 -2.98
N THR A 60 -9.77 3.35 -3.80
CA THR A 60 -10.16 4.08 -5.01
C THR A 60 -10.65 3.17 -6.12
N LEU A 61 -10.04 2.00 -6.29
CA LEU A 61 -10.53 0.98 -7.23
C LEU A 61 -11.96 0.57 -6.88
N LEU A 62 -12.24 0.30 -5.60
CA LEU A 62 -13.58 -0.05 -5.14
C LEU A 62 -14.59 1.08 -5.39
N LEU A 63 -14.21 2.33 -5.07
CA LEU A 63 -15.06 3.49 -5.34
C LEU A 63 -15.32 3.67 -6.84
N ALA A 64 -14.30 3.54 -7.68
CA ALA A 64 -14.43 3.64 -9.13
C ALA A 64 -15.37 2.55 -9.68
N VAL A 65 -15.24 1.33 -9.18
CA VAL A 65 -16.06 0.20 -9.61
C VAL A 65 -17.50 0.36 -9.19
N TRP A 66 -17.73 0.84 -7.97
CA TRP A 66 -19.07 1.18 -7.50
C TRP A 66 -19.72 2.28 -8.35
N LEU A 67 -18.98 3.35 -8.67
CA LEU A 67 -19.48 4.47 -9.49
C LEU A 67 -19.75 4.09 -10.95
N ILE A 68 -18.94 3.19 -11.54
CA ILE A 68 -19.03 2.83 -12.97
C ILE A 68 -19.96 1.65 -13.20
N TYR A 69 -19.86 0.60 -12.39
CA TYR A 69 -20.54 -0.67 -12.62
C TYR A 69 -21.71 -0.90 -11.64
N GLY A 70 -21.71 -0.28 -10.46
CA GLY A 70 -22.72 -0.49 -9.42
C GLY A 70 -22.66 -1.86 -8.71
N TYR A 71 -21.81 -2.77 -9.17
CA TYR A 71 -21.53 -4.07 -8.57
C TYR A 71 -20.05 -4.43 -8.77
N MET A 72 -19.54 -5.40 -8.00
CA MET A 72 -18.14 -5.85 -8.06
C MET A 72 -17.98 -6.96 -9.11
N PRO A 73 -17.31 -6.73 -10.26
CA PRO A 73 -17.02 -7.79 -11.22
C PRO A 73 -16.06 -8.82 -10.60
N ARG A 74 -16.24 -10.10 -10.92
CA ARG A 74 -15.39 -11.19 -10.38
C ARG A 74 -13.90 -11.00 -10.68
N THR A 75 -13.58 -10.45 -11.85
CA THR A 75 -12.20 -10.13 -12.24
C THR A 75 -11.56 -9.12 -11.31
N ILE A 76 -12.27 -8.05 -10.97
CA ILE A 76 -11.79 -7.01 -10.05
C ILE A 76 -11.67 -7.57 -8.62
N ALA A 77 -12.63 -8.39 -8.20
CA ALA A 77 -12.54 -9.07 -6.90
C ALA A 77 -11.28 -9.96 -6.81
N GLY A 78 -10.95 -10.68 -7.89
CA GLY A 78 -9.72 -11.45 -8.00
C GLY A 78 -8.46 -10.59 -7.93
N VAL A 79 -8.45 -9.43 -8.60
CA VAL A 79 -7.33 -8.47 -8.54
C VAL A 79 -7.14 -7.94 -7.13
N VAL A 80 -8.19 -7.50 -6.45
CA VAL A 80 -8.11 -7.00 -5.06
C VAL A 80 -7.57 -8.08 -4.12
N LEU A 81 -8.06 -9.33 -4.26
CA LEU A 81 -7.58 -10.45 -3.47
C LEU A 81 -6.08 -10.72 -3.73
N ALA A 82 -5.67 -10.78 -4.99
CA ALA A 82 -4.27 -11.01 -5.36
C ALA A 82 -3.35 -9.89 -4.85
N SER A 83 -3.77 -8.62 -5.01
CA SER A 83 -3.03 -7.47 -4.48
C SER A 83 -2.90 -7.53 -2.96
N PHE A 84 -3.93 -7.98 -2.25
CA PHE A 84 -3.88 -8.14 -0.80
C PHE A 84 -2.91 -9.25 -0.36
N VAL A 85 -2.88 -10.38 -1.08
CA VAL A 85 -1.92 -11.46 -0.81
C VAL A 85 -0.48 -10.98 -1.04
N VAL A 86 -0.21 -10.33 -2.17
CA VAL A 86 1.12 -9.78 -2.48
C VAL A 86 1.54 -8.73 -1.45
N ALA A 87 0.60 -7.87 -1.03
CA ALA A 87 0.82 -6.89 0.02
C ALA A 87 1.24 -7.53 1.35
N LEU A 88 0.56 -8.59 1.77
CA LEU A 88 0.89 -9.31 3.00
C LEU A 88 2.27 -9.96 2.91
N ILE A 89 2.59 -10.60 1.79
CA ILE A 89 3.91 -11.20 1.57
C ILE A 89 5.00 -10.12 1.63
N GLY A 90 4.79 -8.99 0.96
CA GLY A 90 5.71 -7.85 0.98
C GLY A 90 5.90 -7.27 2.39
N LEU A 91 4.82 -7.15 3.17
CA LEU A 91 4.89 -6.67 4.56
C LEU A 91 5.67 -7.62 5.47
N VAL A 92 5.49 -8.93 5.28
CA VAL A 92 6.26 -9.96 6.00
C VAL A 92 7.74 -9.87 5.59
N ASP A 93 8.03 -9.77 4.30
CA ASP A 93 9.41 -9.60 3.81
C ASP A 93 10.08 -8.34 4.39
N ASP A 94 9.39 -7.20 4.39
CA ASP A 94 9.89 -5.94 4.95
C ASP A 94 10.18 -6.06 6.46
N ARG A 95 9.41 -6.88 7.19
CA ARG A 95 9.60 -7.06 8.63
C ARG A 95 10.77 -7.99 8.98
N TYR A 96 10.92 -9.08 8.22
CA TYR A 96 11.88 -10.14 8.52
C TYR A 96 13.18 -10.03 7.71
N GLY A 97 13.22 -9.19 6.68
CA GLY A 97 14.37 -9.00 5.82
C GLY A 97 14.78 -10.31 5.15
N LEU A 98 13.93 -10.86 4.27
CA LEU A 98 14.25 -12.15 3.65
C LEU A 98 15.55 -12.03 2.85
N PRO A 99 16.43 -13.03 2.94
CA PRO A 99 17.69 -13.01 2.22
C PRO A 99 17.44 -13.02 0.71
N ALA A 100 18.25 -12.26 -0.04
CA ALA A 100 18.03 -11.97 -1.47
C ALA A 100 17.83 -13.21 -2.36
N TRP A 101 18.33 -14.38 -1.96
CA TRP A 101 18.16 -15.63 -2.68
C TRP A 101 16.73 -16.20 -2.62
N ALA A 102 15.94 -15.87 -1.58
CA ALA A 102 14.53 -16.25 -1.49
C ALA A 102 13.64 -15.46 -2.48
N LYS A 103 14.19 -14.42 -3.13
CA LYS A 103 13.50 -13.55 -4.11
C LYS A 103 13.76 -13.95 -5.57
N LEU A 104 14.67 -14.90 -5.81
CA LEU A 104 15.13 -15.30 -7.15
C LEU A 104 14.72 -16.74 -7.54
N GLY A 105 13.83 -17.36 -6.78
CA GLY A 105 13.28 -18.70 -7.05
C GLY A 105 11.92 -18.64 -7.72
#